data_AF-A0A6V7UC02-F1
#
_entry.id   AF-A0A6V7UC02-F1
#
_cell.length_a   1.000
_cell.length_b   1.000
_cell.length_c   1.000
_cell.angle_alpha   90.00
_cell.angle_beta   90.00
_cell.angle_gamma   90.00
#
_symmetry.space_group_name_H-M   'P 1'
#
loop_
_entity.id
_entity.type
_entity.pdbx_description
1 polymer ?
#
loop_
_entity_poly.entity_id
_entity_poly.type
_entity_poly.pdbx_seq_one_letter_code
_entity_poly.pdbx_strand_id
1 'polypeptide(L)'
;MLGSKFRVALGERLAPWEDDETACQFLLTHCLAVHLKTDEQKFYCLAMMAQKLVALVKNEIQPESLDNPQFQEASVSGHILALISRERMENILLIVRKKLEIVAKKRPDTFNFTSKEFIKAFSSHKNNELSRGLEYFLATGNLITRTGVGLMQLTGFAVIAERINQLRFVSHFRAIHRGAFFMEMRTTDVRKLRPEAWGFICPVHTPDGAPCGLLNHVTASTNIVTHFTQSPRKLQETLSSLGIIPHSSLAILPNEPLYPVVVDGNFVGYLLCRKAAFVERQLRAIKVSEFDDRISKFAEIALIRNSPDPENIQTQYPGLYIYTLPGRLYRPVKNLLLNGQTEYIGMFEQVYLSIVIDPDEAEPGVTMHQELHPSALFSFAGI
;
A
#
# COMPACT_ATOMS: atom_id res chain seq x y z
N MET A 1 -27.78 4.16 19.16
CA MET A 1 -27.16 3.47 18.02
C MET A 1 -25.83 4.13 17.68
N LEU A 2 -24.92 3.46 16.97
CA LEU A 2 -23.61 4.02 16.63
C LEU A 2 -23.73 5.36 15.88
N GLY A 3 -24.63 5.44 14.88
CA GLY A 3 -24.87 6.66 14.10
C GLY A 3 -25.27 7.88 14.94
N SER A 4 -26.12 7.68 15.96
CA SER A 4 -26.56 8.76 16.85
C SER A 4 -25.41 9.40 17.64
N LYS A 5 -24.34 8.63 17.93
CA LYS A 5 -23.17 9.11 18.68
C LYS A 5 -22.18 9.89 17.80
N PHE A 6 -22.08 9.53 16.52
CA PHE A 6 -21.11 10.12 15.59
C PHE A 6 -21.72 11.19 14.68
N ARG A 7 -23.03 11.44 14.76
CA ARG A 7 -23.72 12.43 13.92
C ARG A 7 -23.07 13.82 13.94
N VAL A 8 -22.67 14.29 15.11
CA VAL A 8 -21.98 15.59 15.26
C VAL A 8 -20.61 15.57 14.56
N ALA A 9 -19.86 14.48 14.67
CA ALA A 9 -18.54 14.33 14.06
C ALA A 9 -18.60 14.20 12.54
N LEU A 10 -19.66 13.59 12.00
CA LEU A 10 -19.91 13.50 10.56
C LEU A 10 -20.30 14.84 9.95
N GLY A 11 -20.91 15.72 10.75
CA GLY A 11 -21.15 17.12 10.39
C GLY A 11 -21.87 17.26 9.04
N GLU A 12 -21.30 18.03 8.13
CA GLU A 12 -21.88 18.30 6.81
C GLU A 12 -21.85 17.08 5.86
N ARG A 13 -21.21 15.96 6.24
CA ARG A 13 -21.22 14.73 5.42
C ARG A 13 -22.57 14.01 5.44
N LEU A 14 -23.41 14.32 6.42
CA LEU A 14 -24.79 13.84 6.49
C LEU A 14 -25.77 15.01 6.36
N ALA A 15 -26.92 14.74 5.78
CA ALA A 15 -28.01 15.69 5.72
C ALA A 15 -28.81 15.67 7.05
N PRO A 16 -29.43 16.80 7.46
CA PRO A 16 -30.19 16.87 8.71
C PRO A 16 -31.33 15.87 8.81
N TRP A 17 -31.91 15.46 7.69
CA TRP A 17 -33.05 14.53 7.60
C TRP A 17 -32.64 13.06 7.48
N GLU A 18 -31.36 12.74 7.31
CA GLU A 18 -30.90 11.35 7.26
C GLU A 18 -30.99 10.72 8.65
N ASP A 19 -31.40 9.46 8.73
CA ASP A 19 -31.58 8.77 10.00
C ASP A 19 -30.24 8.27 10.59
N ASP A 20 -30.30 7.74 11.82
CA ASP A 20 -29.12 7.22 12.52
C ASP A 20 -28.59 5.92 11.89
N GLU A 21 -29.41 5.22 11.10
CA GLU A 21 -29.00 4.04 10.34
C GLU A 21 -28.13 4.44 9.15
N THR A 22 -28.55 5.44 8.37
CA THR A 22 -27.76 6.03 7.28
C THR A 22 -26.42 6.56 7.81
N ALA A 23 -26.43 7.23 8.97
CA ALA A 23 -25.22 7.67 9.63
C ALA A 23 -24.28 6.52 9.99
N CYS A 24 -24.82 5.39 10.46
CA CYS A 24 -24.05 4.19 10.75
C CYS A 24 -23.46 3.59 9.48
N GLN A 25 -24.25 3.45 8.42
CA GLN A 25 -23.80 2.91 7.14
C GLN A 25 -22.68 3.76 6.53
N PHE A 26 -22.76 5.08 6.67
CA PHE A 26 -21.69 5.99 6.25
C PHE A 26 -20.36 5.67 6.93
N LEU A 27 -20.37 5.48 8.26
CA LEU A 27 -19.16 5.13 9.04
C LEU A 27 -18.59 3.78 8.61
N LEU A 28 -19.45 2.77 8.49
CA LEU A 28 -19.01 1.44 8.06
C LEU A 28 -18.37 1.50 6.67
N THR A 29 -18.94 2.29 5.76
CA THR A 29 -18.47 2.40 4.37
C THR A 29 -17.17 3.20 4.26
N HIS A 30 -17.08 4.36 4.91
CA HIS A 30 -16.03 5.35 4.65
C HIS A 30 -14.96 5.46 5.76
N CYS A 31 -15.14 4.77 6.88
CA CYS A 31 -14.20 4.85 8.01
C CYS A 31 -13.65 3.49 8.45
N LEU A 32 -14.39 2.40 8.22
CA LEU A 32 -13.99 1.05 8.66
C LEU A 32 -13.53 0.20 7.47
N ALA A 33 -12.26 -0.20 7.48
CA ALA A 33 -11.65 -1.09 6.48
C ALA A 33 -12.06 -0.73 5.04
N VAL A 34 -11.80 0.53 4.66
CA VAL A 34 -12.29 1.17 3.42
C VAL A 34 -11.81 0.51 2.13
N HIS A 35 -10.79 -0.35 2.22
CA HIS A 35 -10.31 -1.16 1.09
C HIS A 35 -11.26 -2.31 0.73
N LEU A 36 -12.19 -2.67 1.63
CA LEU A 36 -13.14 -3.76 1.44
C LEU A 36 -14.52 -3.26 1.01
N LYS A 37 -15.16 -4.01 0.11
CA LYS A 37 -16.40 -3.57 -0.56
C LYS A 37 -17.66 -3.99 0.19
N THR A 38 -17.67 -5.19 0.79
CA THR A 38 -18.85 -5.74 1.45
C THR A 38 -18.66 -5.82 2.97
N ASP A 39 -19.76 -5.73 3.71
CA ASP A 39 -19.73 -5.81 5.17
C ASP A 39 -19.28 -7.21 5.65
N GLU A 40 -19.59 -8.26 4.87
CA GLU A 40 -19.09 -9.62 5.10
C GLU A 40 -17.56 -9.68 5.05
N GLN A 41 -16.93 -9.09 4.03
CA GLN A 41 -15.46 -9.03 3.93
C GLN A 41 -14.87 -8.29 5.13
N LYS A 42 -15.48 -7.16 5.52
CA LYS A 42 -15.05 -6.38 6.69
C LYS A 42 -15.14 -7.19 7.97
N PHE A 43 -16.23 -7.91 8.17
CA PHE A 43 -16.43 -8.77 9.33
C PHE A 43 -15.32 -9.82 9.44
N TYR A 44 -15.07 -10.60 8.38
CA TYR A 44 -14.06 -11.65 8.42
C TYR A 44 -12.64 -11.10 8.50
N CYS A 45 -12.35 -9.97 7.86
CA CYS A 45 -11.05 -9.30 8.00
C CYS A 45 -10.81 -8.85 9.44
N LEU A 46 -11.80 -8.22 10.10
CA LEU A 46 -11.70 -7.81 11.50
C LEU A 46 -11.58 -9.01 12.45
N ALA A 47 -12.28 -10.12 12.16
CA ALA A 47 -12.13 -11.36 12.92
C ALA A 47 -10.70 -11.92 12.84
N MET A 48 -10.11 -11.93 11.64
CA MET A 48 -8.71 -12.33 11.44
C MET A 48 -7.74 -11.36 12.15
N MET A 49 -7.99 -10.04 12.11
CA MET A 49 -7.18 -9.06 12.85
C MET A 49 -7.25 -9.31 14.36
N ALA A 50 -8.41 -9.67 14.89
CA ALA A 50 -8.57 -10.02 16.30
C ALA A 50 -7.80 -11.31 16.65
N GLN A 51 -7.82 -12.33 15.79
CA GLN A 51 -7.00 -13.54 15.96
C GLN A 51 -5.51 -13.23 15.94
N LYS A 52 -5.04 -12.40 15.01
CA LYS A 52 -3.65 -11.93 14.95
C LYS A 52 -3.24 -11.17 16.22
N LEU A 53 -4.13 -10.33 16.76
CA LEU A 53 -3.90 -9.63 18.03
C LEU A 53 -3.78 -10.62 19.21
N VAL A 54 -4.65 -11.63 19.27
CA VAL A 54 -4.57 -12.66 20.31
C VAL A 54 -3.27 -13.46 20.22
N ALA A 55 -2.85 -13.85 19.00
CA ALA A 55 -1.58 -14.53 18.77
C ALA A 55 -0.38 -13.69 19.23
N LEU A 56 -0.42 -12.37 18.98
CA LEU A 56 0.60 -11.44 19.47
C LEU A 56 0.66 -11.39 20.99
N VAL A 57 -0.50 -11.25 21.65
CA VAL A 57 -0.58 -11.19 23.12
C VAL A 57 -0.12 -12.50 23.77
N LYS A 58 -0.35 -13.63 23.11
CA LYS A 58 0.14 -14.95 23.54
C LYS A 58 1.63 -15.19 23.25
N ASN A 59 2.33 -14.24 22.63
CA ASN A 59 3.71 -14.39 22.19
C ASN A 59 3.92 -15.53 21.18
N GLU A 60 2.89 -15.88 20.40
CA GLU A 60 2.97 -16.88 19.33
C GLU A 60 3.61 -16.30 18.05
N ILE A 61 3.60 -14.97 17.91
CA ILE A 61 4.14 -14.24 16.75
C ILE A 61 5.03 -13.07 17.18
N GLN A 62 5.93 -12.67 16.30
CA GLN A 62 6.81 -11.51 16.49
C GLN A 62 6.04 -10.20 16.23
N PRO A 63 6.22 -9.15 17.04
CA PRO A 63 5.73 -7.81 16.71
C PRO A 63 6.37 -7.27 15.43
N GLU A 64 5.54 -6.74 14.54
CA GLU A 64 5.98 -6.14 13.27
C GLU A 64 6.40 -4.68 13.49
N SER A 65 7.55 -4.27 12.96
CA SER A 65 8.05 -2.90 13.07
C SER A 65 7.69 -2.08 11.83
N LEU A 66 7.08 -0.91 12.03
CA LEU A 66 6.76 0.04 10.94
C LEU A 66 8.02 0.58 10.25
N ASP A 67 9.18 0.49 10.89
CA ASP A 67 10.45 0.95 10.33
C ASP A 67 11.13 -0.07 9.42
N ASN A 68 10.70 -1.33 9.47
CA ASN A 68 11.18 -2.35 8.58
C ASN A 68 10.65 -2.08 7.16
N PRO A 69 11.52 -1.90 6.15
CA PRO A 69 11.13 -1.67 4.77
C PRO A 69 10.12 -2.70 4.23
N GLN A 70 10.15 -3.94 4.72
CA GLN A 70 9.20 -5.00 4.36
C GLN A 70 7.72 -4.54 4.44
N PHE A 71 7.38 -3.69 5.42
CA PHE A 71 6.02 -3.20 5.66
C PHE A 71 5.72 -1.84 5.03
N GLN A 72 6.63 -1.32 4.20
CA GLN A 72 6.51 0.00 3.60
C GLN A 72 6.12 -0.08 2.13
N GLU A 73 5.58 1.02 1.63
CA GLU A 73 5.26 1.23 0.22
C GLU A 73 5.76 2.62 -0.22
N ALA A 74 5.91 2.79 -1.53
CA ALA A 74 6.35 4.04 -2.14
C ALA A 74 5.16 4.83 -2.70
N SER A 75 4.84 5.94 -2.05
CA SER A 75 3.92 6.93 -2.60
C SER A 75 4.63 7.79 -3.66
N VAL A 76 4.26 7.60 -4.93
CA VAL A 76 4.78 8.43 -6.03
C VAL A 76 4.07 9.78 -6.12
N SER A 77 4.70 10.77 -6.76
CA SER A 77 4.18 12.12 -6.91
C SER A 77 2.75 12.17 -7.46
N GLY A 78 2.42 11.30 -8.44
CA GLY A 78 1.08 11.20 -9.00
C GLY A 78 0.01 10.84 -7.97
N HIS A 79 0.31 9.97 -7.00
CA HIS A 79 -0.63 9.63 -5.92
C HIS A 79 -0.91 10.86 -5.05
N ILE A 80 0.14 11.60 -4.66
CA ILE A 80 0.02 12.80 -3.83
C ILE A 80 -0.76 13.90 -4.56
N LEU A 81 -0.47 14.13 -5.85
CA LEU A 81 -1.20 15.11 -6.66
C LEU A 81 -2.67 14.74 -6.83
N ALA A 82 -2.99 13.45 -7.01
CA ALA A 82 -4.37 12.98 -7.10
C ALA A 82 -5.13 13.20 -5.77
N LEU A 83 -4.48 12.89 -4.64
CA LEU A 83 -5.01 13.11 -3.30
C LEU A 83 -5.30 14.58 -3.01
N ILE A 84 -4.38 15.49 -3.37
CA ILE A 84 -4.56 16.94 -3.26
C ILE A 84 -5.72 17.40 -4.16
N SER A 85 -5.75 16.94 -5.41
CA SER A 85 -6.78 17.33 -6.37
C SER A 85 -8.16 16.91 -5.90
N ARG A 86 -8.30 15.69 -5.37
CA ARG A 86 -9.54 15.18 -4.77
C ARG A 86 -10.03 16.09 -3.64
N GLU A 87 -9.18 16.39 -2.65
CA GLU A 87 -9.58 17.25 -1.52
C GLU A 87 -9.97 18.66 -1.99
N ARG A 88 -9.29 19.21 -2.99
CA ARG A 88 -9.65 20.53 -3.56
C ARG A 88 -11.00 20.49 -4.26
N MET A 89 -11.30 19.44 -5.02
CA MET A 89 -12.61 19.26 -5.65
C MET A 89 -13.72 19.10 -4.60
N GLU A 90 -13.50 18.33 -3.54
CA GLU A 90 -14.44 18.21 -2.41
C GLU A 90 -14.69 19.56 -1.73
N ASN A 91 -13.64 20.36 -1.50
CA ASN A 91 -13.79 21.70 -0.94
C ASN A 91 -14.60 22.64 -1.85
N ILE A 92 -14.41 22.57 -3.16
CA ILE A 92 -15.21 23.34 -4.13
C ILE A 92 -16.69 22.96 -3.99
N LEU A 93 -17.01 21.66 -3.94
CA LEU A 93 -18.38 21.19 -3.76
C LEU A 93 -18.99 21.66 -2.43
N LEU A 94 -18.22 21.64 -1.34
CA LEU A 94 -18.68 22.15 -0.04
C LEU A 94 -18.96 23.66 -0.07
N ILE A 95 -18.12 24.45 -0.72
CA ILE A 95 -18.33 25.89 -0.86
C ILE A 95 -19.58 26.18 -1.69
N VAL A 96 -19.78 25.45 -2.80
CA VAL A 96 -20.99 25.56 -3.63
C VAL A 96 -22.23 25.24 -2.82
N ARG A 97 -22.22 24.14 -2.06
CA ARG A 97 -23.31 23.77 -1.15
C ARG A 97 -23.62 24.88 -0.15
N LYS A 98 -22.61 25.38 0.57
CA LYS A 98 -22.81 26.46 1.57
C LYS A 98 -23.43 27.71 0.95
N LYS A 99 -23.01 28.08 -0.26
CA LYS A 99 -23.61 29.22 -0.98
C LYS A 99 -25.08 28.98 -1.30
N LEU A 100 -25.42 27.80 -1.82
CA LEU A 100 -26.80 27.44 -2.12
C LEU A 100 -27.66 27.45 -0.85
N GLU A 101 -27.15 26.91 0.26
CA GLU A 101 -27.84 26.93 1.56
C GLU A 101 -28.08 28.36 2.07
N ILE A 102 -27.11 29.26 1.91
CA ILE A 102 -27.27 30.68 2.26
C ILE A 102 -28.35 31.35 1.39
N VAL A 103 -28.37 31.05 0.09
CA VAL A 103 -29.39 31.61 -0.82
C VAL A 103 -30.77 31.06 -0.49
N ALA A 104 -30.88 29.76 -0.24
CA ALA A 104 -32.13 29.11 0.16
C ALA A 104 -32.68 29.71 1.47
N LYS A 105 -31.83 29.92 2.48
CA LYS A 105 -32.22 30.57 3.74
C LYS A 105 -32.71 32.01 3.57
N LYS A 106 -32.17 32.74 2.59
CA LYS A 106 -32.61 34.12 2.28
C LYS A 106 -33.91 34.17 1.49
N ARG A 107 -34.30 33.08 0.82
CA ARG A 107 -35.46 33.00 -0.09
C ARG A 107 -36.24 31.71 0.13
N PRO A 108 -36.75 31.44 1.33
CA PRO A 108 -37.36 30.15 1.65
C PRO A 108 -38.55 29.81 0.74
N ASP A 109 -39.37 30.82 0.38
CA ASP A 109 -40.62 30.59 -0.36
C ASP A 109 -40.46 30.56 -1.89
N THR A 110 -39.31 31.00 -2.41
CA THR A 110 -39.09 31.15 -3.87
C THR A 110 -37.87 30.39 -4.38
N PHE A 111 -37.05 29.82 -3.49
CA PHE A 111 -35.87 29.10 -3.89
C PHE A 111 -36.21 27.72 -4.46
N ASN A 112 -35.96 27.56 -5.75
CA ASN A 112 -35.96 26.26 -6.41
C ASN A 112 -34.54 25.90 -6.84
N PHE A 113 -34.09 24.71 -6.44
CA PHE A 113 -32.80 24.19 -6.88
C PHE A 113 -32.89 23.83 -8.37
N THR A 114 -32.26 24.64 -9.22
CA THR A 114 -32.21 24.45 -10.67
C THR A 114 -30.76 24.46 -11.14
N SER A 115 -30.51 23.90 -12.34
CA SER A 115 -29.17 23.92 -12.95
C SER A 115 -28.61 25.35 -13.08
N LYS A 116 -29.47 26.36 -13.26
CA LYS A 116 -29.07 27.77 -13.31
C LYS A 116 -28.52 28.26 -11.98
N GLU A 117 -29.17 27.94 -10.86
CA GLU A 117 -28.70 28.31 -9.52
C GLU A 117 -27.41 27.56 -9.16
N PHE A 118 -27.30 26.28 -9.52
CA PHE A 118 -26.06 25.52 -9.34
C PHE A 118 -24.90 26.14 -10.12
N ILE A 119 -25.09 26.40 -11.43
CA ILE A 119 -24.06 27.03 -12.27
C ILE A 119 -23.69 28.40 -11.71
N LYS A 120 -24.66 29.22 -11.28
CA LYS A 120 -24.37 30.53 -10.65
C LYS A 120 -23.55 30.41 -9.37
N ALA A 121 -23.87 29.45 -8.51
CA ALA A 121 -23.09 29.18 -7.30
C ALA A 121 -21.68 28.66 -7.64
N PHE A 122 -21.57 27.78 -8.63
CA PHE A 122 -20.31 27.21 -9.11
C PHE A 122 -19.41 28.25 -9.79
N SER A 123 -19.93 29.03 -10.74
CA SER A 123 -19.20 30.09 -11.46
C SER A 123 -18.72 31.23 -10.56
N SER A 124 -19.26 31.34 -9.34
CA SER A 124 -18.77 32.28 -8.34
C SER A 124 -17.53 31.80 -7.57
N HIS A 125 -17.04 30.58 -7.82
CA HIS A 125 -15.68 30.23 -7.44
C HIS A 125 -14.70 31.09 -8.23
N LYS A 126 -13.68 31.64 -7.54
CA LYS A 126 -12.58 32.31 -8.24
C LYS A 126 -11.97 31.29 -9.20
N ASN A 127 -12.01 31.59 -10.50
CA ASN A 127 -11.38 30.77 -11.53
C ASN A 127 -9.96 30.38 -11.05
N ASN A 128 -9.67 29.08 -11.07
CA ASN A 128 -8.35 28.48 -10.79
C ASN A 128 -8.03 28.13 -9.32
N GLU A 129 -9.00 27.88 -8.42
CA GLU A 129 -8.65 27.40 -7.06
C GLU A 129 -7.85 26.09 -7.07
N LEU A 130 -8.24 25.14 -7.92
CA LEU A 130 -7.51 23.89 -8.10
C LEU A 130 -6.09 24.18 -8.63
N SER A 131 -5.97 24.91 -9.74
CA SER A 131 -4.69 25.16 -10.39
C SER A 131 -3.75 25.98 -9.50
N ARG A 132 -4.25 27.03 -8.82
CA ARG A 132 -3.46 27.85 -7.88
C ARG A 132 -3.04 27.04 -6.66
N GLY A 133 -3.90 26.15 -6.17
CA GLY A 133 -3.55 25.25 -5.06
C GLY A 133 -2.41 24.31 -5.44
N LEU A 134 -2.46 23.73 -6.64
CA LEU A 134 -1.39 22.87 -7.16
C LEU A 134 -0.10 23.65 -7.46
N GLU A 135 -0.21 24.84 -8.04
CA GLU A 135 0.92 25.74 -8.30
C GLU A 135 1.62 26.11 -6.99
N TYR A 136 0.87 26.50 -5.97
CA TYR A 136 1.41 26.77 -4.63
C TYR A 136 2.10 25.55 -4.03
N PHE A 137 1.48 24.36 -4.11
CA PHE A 137 2.05 23.13 -3.60
C PHE A 137 3.37 22.77 -4.29
N LEU A 138 3.43 22.86 -5.62
CA LEU A 138 4.64 22.58 -6.39
C LEU A 138 5.73 23.62 -6.16
N ALA A 139 5.36 24.90 -5.99
CA ALA A 139 6.32 25.98 -5.77
C ALA A 139 6.93 25.97 -4.36
N THR A 140 6.15 25.61 -3.34
CA THR A 140 6.58 25.71 -1.92
C THR A 140 6.88 24.36 -1.27
N GLY A 141 6.38 23.26 -1.83
CA GLY A 141 6.43 21.94 -1.20
C GLY A 141 5.57 21.80 0.05
N ASN A 142 4.71 22.78 0.35
CA ASN A 142 3.86 22.80 1.53
C ASN A 142 2.43 22.34 1.18
N LEU A 143 1.96 21.34 1.91
CA LEU A 143 0.62 20.77 1.81
C LEU A 143 -0.34 21.52 2.72
N ILE A 144 -1.19 22.36 2.13
CA ILE A 144 -2.32 22.98 2.82
C ILE A 144 -3.54 22.08 2.67
N THR A 145 -3.92 21.41 3.75
CA THR A 145 -5.03 20.44 3.80
C THR A 145 -5.80 20.61 5.11
N ARG A 146 -7.10 20.32 5.09
CA ARG A 146 -7.93 20.29 6.32
C ARG A 146 -7.85 18.93 7.02
N THR A 147 -7.59 17.88 6.24
CA THR A 147 -7.68 16.48 6.70
C THR A 147 -6.34 15.78 6.82
N GLY A 148 -5.24 16.43 6.38
CA GLY A 148 -3.91 15.80 6.33
C GLY A 148 -3.73 14.83 5.16
N VAL A 149 -4.82 14.46 4.47
CA VAL A 149 -4.88 13.51 3.36
C VAL A 149 -4.21 12.14 3.68
N GLY A 150 -4.15 11.78 4.96
CA GLY A 150 -3.53 10.54 5.43
C GLY A 150 -1.99 10.56 5.44
N LEU A 151 -1.36 11.72 5.22
CA LEU A 151 0.09 11.88 5.25
C LEU A 151 0.53 12.44 6.62
N MET A 152 1.67 11.96 7.13
CA MET A 152 2.20 12.39 8.43
C MET A 152 2.99 13.70 8.38
N GLN A 153 3.31 14.21 7.19
CA GLN A 153 4.07 15.45 6.99
C GLN A 153 3.24 16.46 6.19
N LEU A 154 3.51 17.75 6.41
CA LEU A 154 2.85 18.85 5.71
C LEU A 154 3.80 19.69 4.85
N THR A 155 5.10 19.44 4.90
CA THR A 155 6.13 20.24 4.20
C THR A 155 7.16 19.31 3.56
N GLY A 156 7.99 19.86 2.67
CA GLY A 156 9.09 19.12 2.04
C GLY A 156 8.67 18.13 0.94
N PHE A 157 7.51 18.34 0.32
CA PHE A 157 7.02 17.46 -0.76
C PHE A 157 7.58 17.78 -2.14
N ALA A 158 8.00 19.03 -2.38
CA ALA A 158 8.58 19.47 -3.64
C ALA A 158 9.98 20.02 -3.38
N VAL A 159 10.92 19.64 -4.27
CA VAL A 159 12.31 20.08 -4.23
C VAL A 159 12.71 20.57 -5.62
N ILE A 160 13.64 21.51 -5.68
CA ILE A 160 14.19 21.98 -6.95
C ILE A 160 15.06 20.86 -7.53
N ALA A 161 14.78 20.47 -8.77
CA ALA A 161 15.62 19.53 -9.51
C ALA A 161 16.87 20.26 -10.02
N GLU A 162 17.96 20.15 -9.27
CA GLU A 162 19.20 20.87 -9.55
C GLU A 162 19.90 20.31 -10.79
N ARG A 163 20.42 21.21 -11.64
CA ARG A 163 21.15 20.85 -12.87
C ARG A 163 22.65 21.16 -12.75
N ILE A 164 23.23 20.82 -11.60
CA ILE A 164 24.68 20.99 -11.36
C ILE A 164 25.48 20.06 -12.28
N ASN A 165 25.07 18.79 -12.35
CA ASN A 165 25.58 17.80 -13.28
C ASN A 165 24.51 16.72 -13.53
N GLN A 166 24.76 15.81 -14.48
CA GLN A 166 23.80 14.77 -14.86
C GLN A 166 23.48 13.82 -13.70
N LEU A 167 24.49 13.41 -12.92
CA LEU A 167 24.29 12.50 -11.79
C LEU A 167 23.40 13.11 -10.71
N ARG A 168 23.62 14.39 -10.36
CA ARG A 168 22.77 15.14 -9.42
C ARG A 168 21.35 15.23 -9.94
N PHE A 169 21.16 15.61 -11.21
CA PHE A 169 19.84 15.73 -11.80
C PHE A 169 19.06 14.40 -11.77
N VAL A 170 19.69 13.30 -12.18
CA VAL A 170 19.06 11.96 -12.19
C VAL A 170 18.80 11.44 -10.77
N SER A 171 19.67 11.75 -9.80
CA SER A 171 19.52 11.31 -8.40
C SER A 171 18.18 11.77 -7.79
N HIS A 172 17.71 12.98 -8.12
CA HIS A 172 16.42 13.48 -7.64
C HIS A 172 15.24 12.56 -7.99
N PHE A 173 15.27 11.91 -9.16
CA PHE A 173 14.19 11.03 -9.62
C PHE A 173 14.30 9.61 -9.09
N ARG A 174 15.41 9.27 -8.43
CA ARG A 174 15.64 7.98 -7.77
C ARG A 174 15.62 8.10 -6.24
N ALA A 175 15.51 9.31 -5.72
CA ALA A 175 15.42 9.57 -4.29
C ALA A 175 14.10 9.07 -3.71
N ILE A 176 14.17 8.43 -2.55
CA ILE A 176 13.04 8.04 -1.71
C ILE A 176 13.30 8.55 -0.29
N HIS A 177 12.28 9.16 0.30
CA HIS A 177 12.40 9.83 1.60
C HIS A 177 11.38 9.29 2.59
N ARG A 178 11.81 9.00 3.82
CA ARG A 178 10.92 8.50 4.90
C ARG A 178 9.90 9.54 5.37
N GLY A 179 10.23 10.83 5.23
CA GLY A 179 9.38 11.96 5.60
C GLY A 179 10.07 12.91 6.57
N ALA A 180 9.80 14.21 6.45
CA ALA A 180 10.36 15.28 7.28
C ALA A 180 10.04 15.09 8.76
N PHE A 181 8.90 14.47 9.07
CA PHE A 181 8.51 14.08 10.43
C PHE A 181 9.60 13.24 11.15
N PHE A 182 10.29 12.36 10.42
CA PHE A 182 11.35 11.52 10.98
C PHE A 182 12.68 12.24 11.16
N MET A 183 12.86 13.44 10.58
CA MET A 183 14.06 14.25 10.80
C MET A 183 14.12 14.82 12.21
N GLU A 184 12.96 15.10 12.82
CA GLU A 184 12.84 15.66 14.18
C GLU A 184 12.93 14.58 15.27
N MET A 185 12.78 13.30 14.90
CA MET A 185 12.87 12.20 15.83
C MET A 185 14.30 12.00 16.34
N ARG A 186 14.42 11.78 17.66
CA ARG A 186 15.71 11.50 18.32
C ARG A 186 16.17 10.04 18.22
N THR A 187 15.31 9.14 17.73
CA THR A 187 15.68 7.73 17.52
C THR A 187 16.46 7.55 16.23
N THR A 188 17.46 6.66 16.24
CA THR A 188 18.24 6.29 15.07
C THR A 188 17.69 5.06 14.35
N ASP A 189 16.70 4.37 14.92
CA ASP A 189 16.18 3.12 14.36
C ASP A 189 15.60 3.28 12.95
N VAL A 190 14.99 4.43 12.68
CA VAL A 190 14.42 4.82 11.38
C VAL A 190 15.47 5.09 10.31
N ARG A 191 16.73 5.28 10.72
CA ARG A 191 17.89 5.60 9.86
C ARG A 191 18.75 4.38 9.55
N LYS A 192 18.54 3.28 10.28
CA LYS A 192 19.33 2.06 10.13
C LYS A 192 19.04 1.43 8.77
N LEU A 193 20.10 1.07 8.06
CA LEU A 193 19.99 0.17 6.92
C LEU A 193 19.56 -1.21 7.43
N ARG A 194 18.60 -1.81 6.74
CA ARG A 194 17.97 -3.08 7.11
C ARG A 194 18.17 -4.10 5.96
N PRO A 195 18.47 -5.39 6.23
CA PRO A 195 18.68 -6.40 5.18
C PRO A 195 17.51 -6.54 4.20
N GLU A 196 16.30 -6.28 4.66
CA GLU A 196 15.07 -6.30 3.87
C GLU A 196 15.09 -5.28 2.72
N ALA A 197 15.92 -4.24 2.82
CA ALA A 197 16.13 -3.24 1.77
C ALA A 197 17.05 -3.70 0.63
N TRP A 198 17.67 -4.88 0.75
CA TRP A 198 18.62 -5.41 -0.23
C TRP A 198 18.03 -5.43 -1.64
N GLY A 199 18.79 -4.90 -2.61
CA GLY A 199 18.38 -4.82 -4.01
C GLY A 199 17.27 -3.81 -4.29
N PHE A 200 16.67 -3.17 -3.28
CA PHE A 200 15.61 -2.16 -3.43
C PHE A 200 16.09 -0.74 -3.15
N ILE A 201 16.80 -0.56 -2.04
CA ILE A 201 17.39 0.72 -1.63
C ILE A 201 18.90 0.56 -1.62
N CYS A 202 19.59 1.50 -2.24
CA CYS A 202 21.04 1.49 -2.33
C CYS A 202 21.66 1.69 -0.94
N PRO A 203 22.56 0.79 -0.48
CA PRO A 203 23.15 0.89 0.85
C PRO A 203 24.19 2.01 0.98
N VAL A 204 24.69 2.53 -0.15
CA VAL A 204 25.78 3.54 -0.19
C VAL A 204 25.25 4.94 -0.51
N HIS A 205 24.17 5.04 -1.29
CA HIS A 205 23.70 6.32 -1.82
C HIS A 205 22.71 7.00 -0.87
N THR A 206 23.23 7.46 0.27
CA THR A 206 22.58 8.38 1.21
C THR A 206 23.53 9.55 1.48
N PRO A 207 23.05 10.79 1.55
CA PRO A 207 23.90 11.91 1.95
C PRO A 207 24.27 11.83 3.44
N ASP A 208 25.42 12.41 3.78
CA ASP A 208 25.86 12.57 5.17
C ASP A 208 25.07 13.67 5.91
N GLY A 209 25.26 13.71 7.23
CA GLY A 209 24.66 14.73 8.11
C GLY A 209 23.21 14.44 8.50
N ALA A 210 22.42 15.50 8.68
CA ALA A 210 21.03 15.40 9.15
C ALA A 210 20.10 14.47 8.33
N PRO A 211 20.18 14.39 6.98
CA PRO A 211 19.34 13.50 6.19
C PRO A 211 19.84 12.05 6.10
N CYS A 212 20.99 11.72 6.71
CA CYS A 212 21.59 10.38 6.61
C CYS A 212 20.62 9.28 7.08
N GLY A 213 20.40 8.29 6.21
CA GLY A 213 19.49 7.16 6.41
C GLY A 213 18.01 7.47 6.22
N LEU A 214 17.62 8.76 6.09
CA LEU A 214 16.24 9.18 5.83
C LEU A 214 16.00 9.49 4.35
N LEU A 215 16.98 10.11 3.70
CA LEU A 215 17.01 10.33 2.26
C LEU A 215 17.88 9.26 1.62
N ASN A 216 17.24 8.25 1.04
CA ASN A 216 17.93 7.19 0.34
C ASN A 216 17.61 7.24 -1.15
N HIS A 217 18.28 6.39 -1.93
CA HIS A 217 17.99 6.24 -3.35
C HIS A 217 17.69 4.78 -3.66
N VAL A 218 16.69 4.53 -4.49
CA VAL A 218 16.40 3.17 -4.98
C VAL A 218 17.52 2.66 -5.88
N THR A 219 17.77 1.35 -5.88
CA THR A 219 18.79 0.70 -6.73
C THR A 219 18.47 0.88 -8.21
N ALA A 220 19.42 0.66 -9.11
CA ALA A 220 19.20 0.87 -10.55
C ALA A 220 18.10 -0.03 -11.15
N SER A 221 17.94 -1.25 -10.62
CA SER A 221 17.00 -2.27 -11.11
C SER A 221 15.59 -2.16 -10.52
N THR A 222 15.42 -1.36 -9.46
CA THR A 222 14.14 -1.23 -8.75
C THR A 222 13.16 -0.33 -9.48
N ASN A 223 11.93 -0.78 -9.60
CA ASN A 223 10.82 -0.02 -10.13
C ASN A 223 9.66 0.02 -9.13
N ILE A 224 8.72 0.95 -9.35
CA ILE A 224 7.53 1.12 -8.52
C ILE A 224 6.30 0.88 -9.39
N VAL A 225 5.38 0.04 -8.93
CA VAL A 225 4.10 -0.18 -9.63
C VAL A 225 3.23 1.07 -9.47
N THR A 226 2.80 1.68 -10.57
CA THR A 226 2.03 2.93 -10.56
C THR A 226 0.56 2.78 -10.98
N HIS A 227 0.16 1.59 -11.40
CA HIS A 227 -1.17 1.30 -11.93
C HIS A 227 -1.64 -0.08 -11.51
N PHE A 228 -2.94 -0.32 -11.56
CA PHE A 228 -3.50 -1.65 -11.28
C PHE A 228 -3.14 -2.59 -12.42
N THR A 229 -2.54 -3.73 -12.07
CA THR A 229 -2.04 -4.70 -13.05
C THR A 229 -2.77 -6.03 -12.99
N GLN A 230 -3.50 -6.28 -11.91
CA GLN A 230 -4.23 -7.52 -11.68
C GLN A 230 -5.71 -7.37 -11.97
N SER A 231 -6.29 -8.34 -12.68
CA SER A 231 -7.74 -8.53 -12.71
C SER A 231 -8.19 -9.27 -11.45
N PRO A 232 -9.04 -8.68 -10.59
CA PRO A 232 -9.52 -9.33 -9.37
C PRO A 232 -10.24 -10.66 -9.66
N ARG A 233 -11.00 -10.70 -10.76
CA ARG A 233 -11.73 -11.89 -11.20
C ARG A 233 -10.79 -13.03 -11.56
N LYS A 234 -9.78 -12.78 -12.41
CA LYS A 234 -8.81 -13.81 -12.83
C LYS A 234 -8.04 -14.36 -11.63
N LEU A 235 -7.66 -13.48 -10.68
CA LEU A 235 -6.98 -13.89 -9.46
C LEU A 235 -7.89 -14.79 -8.62
N GLN A 236 -9.13 -14.38 -8.36
CA GLN A 236 -10.07 -15.16 -7.56
C GLN A 236 -10.38 -16.54 -8.17
N GLU A 237 -10.60 -16.61 -9.48
CA GLU A 237 -10.81 -17.87 -10.21
C GLU A 237 -9.57 -18.78 -10.11
N THR A 238 -8.37 -18.19 -10.21
CA THR A 238 -7.10 -18.93 -10.08
C THR A 238 -6.91 -19.46 -8.66
N LEU A 239 -7.14 -18.64 -7.64
CA LEU A 239 -7.04 -19.06 -6.23
C LEU A 239 -8.04 -20.18 -5.90
N SER A 240 -9.26 -20.08 -6.43
CA SER A 240 -10.29 -21.12 -6.26
C SER A 240 -9.87 -22.44 -6.92
N SER A 241 -9.31 -22.38 -8.14
CA SER A 241 -8.85 -23.58 -8.84
C SER A 241 -7.61 -24.24 -8.20
N LEU A 242 -6.81 -23.46 -7.46
CA LEU A 242 -5.67 -23.98 -6.66
C LEU A 242 -6.09 -24.57 -5.31
N GLY A 243 -7.40 -24.59 -4.99
CA GLY A 243 -7.95 -25.27 -3.83
C GLY A 243 -7.97 -24.43 -2.55
N ILE A 244 -8.04 -23.11 -2.67
CA ILE A 244 -8.29 -22.21 -1.54
C ILE A 244 -9.76 -22.33 -1.12
N ILE A 245 -9.99 -22.58 0.17
CA ILE A 245 -11.31 -22.74 0.77
C ILE A 245 -11.83 -21.35 1.16
N PRO A 246 -12.94 -20.85 0.57
CA PRO A 246 -13.45 -19.52 0.88
C PRO A 246 -13.80 -19.35 2.35
N HIS A 247 -13.63 -18.14 2.90
CA HIS A 247 -14.03 -17.84 4.28
C HIS A 247 -15.52 -18.07 4.53
N SER A 248 -16.39 -17.95 3.52
CA SER A 248 -17.82 -18.22 3.64
C SER A 248 -18.13 -19.70 3.91
N SER A 249 -17.18 -20.60 3.64
CA SER A 249 -17.31 -22.05 3.88
C SER A 249 -16.71 -22.50 5.23
N LEU A 250 -16.52 -21.57 6.17
CA LEU A 250 -15.95 -21.80 7.51
C LEU A 250 -16.62 -22.92 8.33
N ALA A 251 -17.89 -23.23 8.07
CA ALA A 251 -18.61 -24.31 8.76
C ALA A 251 -18.05 -25.72 8.45
N ILE A 252 -17.25 -25.86 7.38
CA ILE A 252 -16.70 -27.13 6.90
C ILE A 252 -15.18 -27.04 6.81
N LEU A 253 -14.53 -26.47 7.84
CA LEU A 253 -13.07 -26.49 7.90
C LEU A 253 -12.57 -27.92 8.19
N PRO A 254 -11.56 -28.39 7.44
CA PRO A 254 -10.91 -29.65 7.75
C PRO A 254 -10.22 -29.58 9.10
N ASN A 255 -10.13 -30.71 9.82
CA ASN A 255 -9.37 -30.83 11.06
C ASN A 255 -7.86 -30.95 10.79
N GLU A 256 -7.35 -30.06 9.95
CA GLU A 256 -5.95 -30.00 9.51
C GLU A 256 -5.45 -28.55 9.66
N PRO A 257 -4.13 -28.33 9.83
CA PRO A 257 -3.60 -26.97 9.93
C PRO A 257 -3.81 -26.19 8.62
N LEU A 258 -4.27 -24.95 8.76
CA LEU A 258 -4.62 -24.05 7.67
C LEU A 258 -3.84 -22.75 7.79
N TYR A 259 -3.39 -22.24 6.64
CA TYR A 259 -2.91 -20.88 6.50
C TYR A 259 -4.05 -19.96 6.04
N PRO A 260 -4.23 -18.78 6.67
CA PRO A 260 -5.09 -17.76 6.10
C PRO A 260 -4.49 -17.26 4.78
N VAL A 261 -5.35 -17.00 3.81
CA VAL A 261 -4.99 -16.40 2.51
C VAL A 261 -5.54 -15.00 2.46
N VAL A 262 -4.64 -14.03 2.29
CA VAL A 262 -4.96 -12.60 2.25
C VAL A 262 -4.53 -12.03 0.91
N VAL A 263 -5.45 -11.36 0.22
CA VAL A 263 -5.21 -10.69 -1.06
C VAL A 263 -5.50 -9.21 -0.90
N ASP A 264 -4.50 -8.35 -1.05
CA ASP A 264 -4.67 -6.89 -0.96
C ASP A 264 -5.41 -6.43 0.32
N GLY A 265 -5.12 -7.09 1.44
CA GLY A 265 -5.77 -6.84 2.74
C GLY A 265 -7.18 -7.42 2.90
N ASN A 266 -7.71 -8.12 1.88
CA ASN A 266 -8.93 -8.92 1.97
C ASN A 266 -8.61 -10.35 2.36
N PHE A 267 -9.18 -10.82 3.47
CA PHE A 267 -9.08 -12.21 3.86
C PHE A 267 -10.01 -13.07 2.99
N VAL A 268 -9.44 -13.86 2.08
CA VAL A 268 -10.22 -14.60 1.06
C VAL A 268 -10.65 -15.97 1.56
N GLY A 269 -9.86 -16.58 2.45
CA GLY A 269 -10.14 -17.91 2.95
C GLY A 269 -8.90 -18.62 3.45
N TYR A 270 -8.91 -19.94 3.41
CA TYR A 270 -7.88 -20.80 3.98
C TYR A 270 -7.24 -21.71 2.95
N LEU A 271 -5.97 -22.04 3.19
CA LEU A 271 -5.19 -22.99 2.42
C LEU A 271 -4.61 -24.05 3.35
N LEU A 272 -4.73 -25.32 2.99
CA LEU A 272 -4.09 -26.42 3.71
C LEU A 272 -2.58 -26.23 3.76
N CYS A 273 -1.99 -26.26 4.96
CA CYS A 273 -0.55 -26.03 5.14
C CYS A 273 0.31 -26.96 4.27
N ARG A 274 -0.09 -28.23 4.12
CA ARG A 274 0.58 -29.22 3.26
C ARG A 274 0.60 -28.86 1.77
N LYS A 275 -0.38 -28.08 1.28
CA LYS A 275 -0.48 -27.63 -0.11
C LYS A 275 0.20 -26.28 -0.34
N ALA A 276 0.57 -25.55 0.72
CA ALA A 276 1.01 -24.17 0.63
C ALA A 276 2.22 -23.97 -0.29
N ALA A 277 3.26 -24.78 -0.12
CA ALA A 277 4.47 -24.72 -0.95
C ALA A 277 4.22 -25.08 -2.43
N PHE A 278 3.21 -25.92 -2.70
CA PHE A 278 2.83 -26.24 -4.08
C PHE A 278 2.07 -25.06 -4.70
N VAL A 279 1.08 -24.51 -3.99
CA VAL A 279 0.28 -23.38 -4.46
C VAL A 279 1.13 -22.13 -4.68
N GLU A 280 2.05 -21.81 -3.76
CA GLU A 280 3.00 -20.72 -3.92
C GLU A 280 3.81 -20.86 -5.23
N ARG A 281 4.39 -22.05 -5.47
CA ARG A 281 5.17 -22.32 -6.69
C ARG A 281 4.33 -22.25 -7.96
N GLN A 282 3.07 -22.71 -7.91
CA GLN A 282 2.15 -22.59 -9.05
C GLN A 282 1.81 -21.13 -9.35
N LEU A 283 1.55 -20.31 -8.32
CA LEU A 283 1.30 -18.88 -8.51
C LEU A 283 2.50 -18.17 -9.12
N ARG A 284 3.73 -18.49 -8.67
CA ARG A 284 4.97 -17.96 -9.27
C ARG A 284 5.16 -18.43 -10.71
N ALA A 285 4.88 -19.70 -11.01
CA ALA A 285 4.96 -20.23 -12.37
C ALA A 285 4.02 -19.50 -13.33
N ILE A 286 2.79 -19.24 -12.90
CA ILE A 286 1.81 -18.44 -13.66
C ILE A 286 2.31 -17.00 -13.82
N LYS A 287 2.77 -16.37 -12.74
CA LYS A 287 3.29 -14.99 -12.71
C LYS A 287 4.45 -14.76 -13.69
N VAL A 288 5.36 -15.73 -13.83
CA VAL A 288 6.55 -15.60 -14.68
C VAL A 288 6.25 -15.90 -16.16
N SER A 289 5.19 -16.66 -16.45
CA SER A 289 4.79 -17.02 -17.81
C SER A 289 4.52 -15.79 -18.68
N GLU A 290 4.97 -15.85 -19.94
CA GLU A 290 4.65 -14.82 -20.94
C GLU A 290 3.27 -15.01 -21.58
N PHE A 291 2.72 -16.23 -21.49
CA PHE A 291 1.46 -16.61 -22.15
C PHE A 291 0.28 -16.71 -21.18
N ASP A 292 0.53 -16.60 -19.87
CA ASP A 292 -0.50 -16.70 -18.84
C ASP A 292 -0.59 -15.39 -18.07
N ASP A 293 -1.73 -14.72 -18.18
CA ASP A 293 -1.99 -13.41 -17.57
C ASP A 293 -2.95 -13.48 -16.38
N ARG A 294 -3.16 -14.68 -15.84
CA ARG A 294 -4.04 -14.89 -14.68
C ARG A 294 -3.52 -14.19 -13.42
N ILE A 295 -2.20 -14.15 -13.25
CA ILE A 295 -1.51 -13.46 -12.16
C ILE A 295 -0.59 -12.39 -12.75
N SER A 296 -0.66 -11.18 -12.23
CA SER A 296 0.20 -10.07 -12.63
C SER A 296 1.67 -10.41 -12.39
N LYS A 297 2.53 -10.06 -13.35
CA LYS A 297 4.00 -10.18 -13.25
C LYS A 297 4.56 -9.43 -12.04
N PHE A 298 3.85 -8.42 -11.53
CA PHE A 298 4.25 -7.60 -10.39
C PHE A 298 3.54 -7.99 -9.09
N ALA A 299 2.76 -9.09 -9.08
CA ALA A 299 2.14 -9.57 -7.85
C ALA A 299 3.21 -10.07 -6.88
N GLU A 300 3.20 -9.56 -5.65
CA GLU A 300 4.04 -10.10 -4.57
C GLU A 300 3.33 -11.28 -3.94
N ILE A 301 4.01 -12.42 -3.80
CA ILE A 301 3.45 -13.66 -3.28
C ILE A 301 4.32 -14.10 -2.10
N ALA A 302 3.85 -13.90 -0.88
CA ALA A 302 4.62 -14.26 0.31
C ALA A 302 3.94 -15.39 1.08
N LEU A 303 4.60 -16.55 1.13
CA LEU A 303 4.23 -17.64 2.02
C LEU A 303 5.02 -17.54 3.32
N ILE A 304 4.34 -17.09 4.38
CA ILE A 304 4.88 -17.06 5.74
C ILE A 304 4.53 -18.38 6.41
N ARG A 305 5.55 -19.16 6.73
CA ARG A 305 5.38 -20.48 7.35
C ARG A 305 5.27 -20.34 8.87
N ASN A 306 4.57 -21.29 9.48
CA ASN A 306 4.60 -21.46 10.93
C ASN A 306 6.04 -21.66 11.40
N SER A 307 6.30 -21.23 12.64
CA SER A 307 7.56 -21.48 13.29
C SER A 307 7.88 -22.98 13.31
N PRO A 308 9.12 -23.39 12.95
CA PRO A 308 9.56 -24.76 13.14
C PRO A 308 9.69 -25.13 14.63
N ASP A 309 9.85 -24.13 15.49
CA ASP A 309 9.93 -24.26 16.94
C ASP A 309 9.11 -23.12 17.60
N PRO A 310 7.80 -23.32 17.81
CA PRO A 310 6.93 -22.29 18.38
C PRO A 310 7.29 -21.87 19.80
N GLU A 311 8.08 -22.66 20.54
CA GLU A 311 8.47 -22.33 21.92
C GLU A 311 9.63 -21.34 21.95
N ASN A 312 10.59 -21.47 21.02
CA ASN A 312 11.82 -20.67 21.03
C ASN A 312 11.91 -19.66 19.89
N ILE A 313 11.15 -19.84 18.81
CA ILE A 313 11.24 -19.03 17.60
C ILE A 313 9.88 -18.42 17.30
N GLN A 314 9.79 -17.10 17.42
CA GLN A 314 8.63 -16.34 16.96
C GLN A 314 8.77 -16.03 15.48
N THR A 315 7.70 -16.20 14.71
CA THR A 315 7.64 -15.80 13.30
C THR A 315 6.66 -14.65 13.12
N GLN A 316 6.69 -14.01 11.94
CA GLN A 316 5.57 -13.18 11.53
C GLN A 316 4.27 -14.02 11.48
N TYR A 317 3.10 -13.38 11.56
CA TYR A 317 1.81 -14.07 11.48
C TYR A 317 1.74 -14.96 10.22
N PRO A 318 1.65 -16.30 10.38
CA PRO A 318 1.73 -17.22 9.26
C PRO A 318 0.53 -17.12 8.31
N GLY A 319 0.76 -17.32 7.02
CA GLY A 319 -0.25 -17.12 5.99
C GLY A 319 0.32 -17.04 4.58
N LEU A 320 -0.58 -17.07 3.59
CA LEU A 320 -0.27 -16.72 2.20
C LEU A 320 -0.78 -15.31 1.92
N TYR A 321 0.13 -14.38 1.67
CA TYR A 321 -0.17 -12.98 1.38
C TYR A 321 0.11 -12.67 -0.07
N ILE A 322 -0.86 -12.09 -0.76
CA ILE A 322 -0.74 -11.70 -2.17
C ILE A 322 -1.04 -10.20 -2.28
N TYR A 323 -0.09 -9.44 -2.82
CA TYR A 323 -0.26 -8.01 -3.05
C TYR A 323 -0.14 -7.67 -4.53
N THR A 324 -1.12 -6.93 -5.04
CA THR A 324 -1.24 -6.55 -6.46
C THR A 324 -1.51 -5.06 -6.68
N LEU A 325 -1.59 -4.30 -5.57
CA LEU A 325 -1.87 -2.86 -5.59
C LEU A 325 -0.67 -2.02 -6.09
N PRO A 326 -0.91 -0.81 -6.61
CA PRO A 326 0.13 0.19 -6.87
C PRO A 326 0.87 0.64 -5.60
N GLY A 327 2.02 1.28 -5.76
CA GLY A 327 2.89 1.76 -4.67
C GLY A 327 3.95 0.76 -4.23
N ARG A 328 3.91 -0.47 -4.74
CA ARG A 328 4.85 -1.53 -4.39
C ARG A 328 6.16 -1.41 -5.17
N LEU A 329 7.28 -1.64 -4.48
CA LEU A 329 8.60 -1.71 -5.12
C LEU A 329 8.84 -3.13 -5.61
N TYR A 330 9.35 -3.27 -6.83
CA TYR A 330 9.72 -4.55 -7.40
C TYR A 330 11.10 -4.49 -8.06
N ARG A 331 11.80 -5.61 -8.07
CA ARG A 331 13.09 -5.78 -8.73
C ARG A 331 13.17 -7.13 -9.44
N PRO A 332 13.91 -7.25 -10.55
CA PRO A 332 14.07 -8.52 -11.24
C PRO A 332 15.12 -9.42 -10.59
N VAL A 333 14.85 -10.72 -10.53
CA VAL A 333 15.76 -11.81 -10.18
C VAL A 333 15.54 -12.99 -11.13
N LYS A 334 16.49 -13.93 -11.24
CA LYS A 334 16.27 -15.18 -11.97
C LYS A 334 15.61 -16.21 -11.06
N ASN A 335 14.54 -16.84 -11.52
CA ASN A 335 13.93 -17.96 -10.81
C ASN A 335 14.55 -19.28 -11.32
N LEU A 336 15.34 -19.94 -10.46
CA LEU A 336 16.07 -21.16 -10.80
C LEU A 336 15.14 -22.37 -10.98
N LEU A 337 13.99 -22.37 -10.30
CA LEU A 337 12.97 -23.41 -10.42
C LEU A 337 12.20 -23.35 -11.76
N LEU A 338 12.27 -22.21 -12.45
CA LEU A 338 11.59 -21.95 -13.72
C LEU A 338 12.61 -21.70 -14.85
N ASN A 339 13.64 -22.54 -14.93
CA ASN A 339 14.68 -22.50 -15.96
C ASN A 339 15.42 -21.15 -16.05
N GLY A 340 15.58 -20.44 -14.94
CA GLY A 340 16.29 -19.16 -14.88
C GLY A 340 15.51 -17.98 -15.49
N GLN A 341 14.21 -18.12 -15.71
CA GLN A 341 13.36 -17.02 -16.20
C GLN A 341 13.35 -15.85 -15.20
N THR A 342 13.23 -14.63 -15.72
CA THR A 342 13.20 -13.42 -14.89
C THR A 342 11.87 -13.32 -14.15
N GLU A 343 11.93 -13.30 -12.83
CA GLU A 343 10.80 -13.03 -11.94
C GLU A 343 10.98 -11.65 -11.29
N TYR A 344 9.91 -10.85 -11.28
CA TYR A 344 9.90 -9.60 -10.51
C TYR A 344 9.42 -9.89 -9.10
N ILE A 345 10.28 -9.66 -8.11
CA ILE A 345 9.93 -9.84 -6.70
C ILE A 345 9.75 -8.50 -6.00
N GLY A 346 8.87 -8.44 -5.02
CA GLY A 346 8.74 -7.28 -4.15
C GLY A 346 9.38 -7.46 -2.79
N MET A 347 9.37 -6.37 -2.02
CA MET A 347 10.12 -6.27 -0.77
C MET A 347 9.56 -7.14 0.35
N PHE A 348 8.24 -7.36 0.37
CA PHE A 348 7.60 -8.15 1.42
C PHE A 348 7.87 -9.64 1.27
N GLU A 349 7.84 -10.15 0.03
CA GLU A 349 8.12 -11.56 -0.24
C GLU A 349 9.60 -11.91 -0.16
N GLN A 350 10.51 -10.96 -0.45
CA GLN A 350 11.96 -11.20 -0.47
C GLN A 350 12.51 -11.79 0.84
N VAL A 351 11.96 -11.39 1.99
CA VAL A 351 12.41 -11.87 3.32
C VAL A 351 12.26 -13.39 3.47
N TYR A 352 11.35 -14.00 2.70
CA TYR A 352 11.06 -15.42 2.71
C TYR A 352 11.67 -16.18 1.52
N LEU A 353 12.42 -15.50 0.66
CA LEU A 353 13.06 -16.08 -0.52
C LEU A 353 14.55 -16.33 -0.28
N SER A 354 15.03 -17.48 -0.75
CA SER A 354 16.46 -17.77 -0.82
C SER A 354 16.98 -17.36 -2.20
N ILE A 355 17.73 -16.25 -2.22
CA ILE A 355 18.27 -15.61 -3.42
C ILE A 355 19.79 -15.62 -3.31
N VAL A 356 20.46 -16.36 -4.20
CA VAL A 356 21.92 -16.42 -4.22
C VAL A 356 22.50 -15.30 -5.09
N ILE A 357 23.68 -14.81 -4.72
CA ILE A 357 24.41 -13.80 -5.50
C ILE A 357 25.31 -14.52 -6.52
N ASP A 358 26.19 -15.38 -6.03
CA ASP A 358 27.09 -16.20 -6.85
C ASP A 358 26.47 -17.59 -7.09
N PRO A 359 26.34 -18.06 -8.35
CA PRO A 359 25.91 -19.42 -8.65
C PRO A 359 26.61 -20.53 -7.83
N ASP A 360 27.88 -20.34 -7.49
CA ASP A 360 28.67 -21.36 -6.78
C ASP A 360 28.26 -21.51 -5.30
N GLU A 361 27.56 -20.50 -4.74
CA GLU A 361 27.01 -20.52 -3.37
C GLU A 361 25.60 -21.15 -3.30
N ALA A 362 25.07 -21.65 -4.43
CA ALA A 362 23.72 -22.19 -4.48
C ALA A 362 23.60 -23.53 -3.72
N GLU A 363 22.63 -23.61 -2.82
CA GLU A 363 22.34 -24.81 -2.04
C GLU A 363 21.16 -25.59 -2.65
N PRO A 364 21.36 -26.87 -3.06
CA PRO A 364 20.30 -27.69 -3.64
C PRO A 364 19.10 -27.84 -2.69
N GLY A 365 17.90 -27.51 -3.18
CA GLY A 365 16.66 -27.63 -2.42
C GLY A 365 16.37 -26.46 -1.47
N VAL A 366 17.30 -25.52 -1.31
CA VAL A 366 17.13 -24.30 -0.52
C VAL A 366 17.06 -23.08 -1.43
N THR A 367 18.06 -22.90 -2.30
CA THR A 367 18.14 -21.75 -3.21
C THR A 367 17.06 -21.83 -4.30
N MET A 368 16.24 -20.79 -4.40
CA MET A 368 15.14 -20.71 -5.36
C MET A 368 15.40 -19.68 -6.46
N HIS A 369 16.17 -18.65 -6.16
CA HIS A 369 16.42 -17.52 -7.03
C HIS A 369 17.90 -17.14 -7.08
N GLN A 370 18.26 -16.37 -8.10
CA GLN A 370 19.60 -15.83 -8.27
C GLN A 370 19.52 -14.35 -8.66
N GLU A 371 20.43 -13.54 -8.13
CA GLU A 371 20.62 -12.17 -8.59
C GLU A 371 20.96 -12.10 -10.09
N LEU A 372 20.47 -11.05 -10.77
CA LEU A 372 20.83 -10.85 -12.19
C LEU A 372 22.32 -10.57 -12.36
N HIS A 373 22.88 -9.79 -11.44
CA HIS A 373 24.27 -9.37 -11.39
C HIS A 373 24.59 -8.86 -9.97
N PRO A 374 25.81 -9.03 -9.43
CA PRO A 374 26.17 -8.55 -8.10
C PRO A 374 25.95 -7.05 -7.88
N SER A 375 26.05 -6.24 -8.94
CA SER A 375 25.82 -4.79 -8.87
C SER A 375 24.35 -4.37 -8.75
N ALA A 376 23.39 -5.32 -8.78
CA ALA A 376 21.96 -5.03 -8.65
C ALA A 376 21.59 -4.37 -7.30
N LEU A 377 22.50 -4.42 -6.32
CA LEU A 377 22.39 -3.74 -5.02
C LEU A 377 22.61 -2.23 -5.10
N PHE A 378 23.24 -1.70 -6.14
CA PHE A 378 23.65 -0.30 -6.21
C PHE A 378 22.70 0.58 -7.03
N SER A 379 22.63 1.86 -6.67
CA SER A 379 22.01 2.90 -7.50
C SER A 379 22.95 3.34 -8.62
N PHE A 380 22.45 4.11 -9.58
CA PHE A 380 23.25 4.69 -10.67
C PHE A 380 24.47 5.52 -10.23
N ALA A 381 24.47 6.07 -9.01
CA ALA A 381 25.60 6.84 -8.47
C ALA A 381 26.47 6.04 -7.49
N GLY A 382 26.09 4.79 -7.20
CA GLY A 382 26.85 3.89 -6.32
C GLY A 382 27.61 2.80 -7.08
N ILE A 383 27.60 2.84 -8.42
CA ILE A 383 28.35 1.94 -9.31
C ILE A 383 29.69 2.57 -9.65
#